data_AF-A0A920QJS3-F1
#
_entry.id   AF-A0A920QJS3-F1
#
_cell.length_a   1.000
_cell.length_b   1.000
_cell.length_c   1.000
_cell.angle_alpha   90.00
_cell.angle_beta   90.00
_cell.angle_gamma   90.00
#
_symmetry.space_group_name_H-M   'P 1'
#
loop_
_entity.id
_entity.type
_entity.pdbx_description
1 polymer ?
#
loop_
_entity_poly.entity_id
_entity_poly.type
_entity_poly.pdbx_seq_one_letter_code
_entity_poly.pdbx_strand_id
1 'polypeptide(L)'
;MSEVVRLGGFGASVTPVSQFYFQQAYLNVTEGKWKKINPQYGNMVLGYFGKTPVEPDPEIVKLASKQLDKTPYKDDPLGLLEPGIPKSAEILQKNNLPENEENLFIVASCEEKGLDFLLGKGKNLIRKKSQEVKKDSPAAAKTTAPDVPVTAAPHPELVITPSL
;
A
#
# COMPACT_ATOMS: atom_id res chain seq x y z
N MET A 1 3.19 6.74 13.80
CA MET A 1 2.13 7.00 12.81
C MET A 1 1.75 8.48 12.75
N SER A 2 1.36 9.10 13.87
CA SER A 2 0.82 10.48 13.89
C SER A 2 1.76 11.53 13.28
N GLU A 3 3.07 11.36 13.46
CA GLU A 3 4.07 12.29 12.90
C GLU A 3 4.06 12.33 11.37
N VAL A 4 3.97 11.18 10.69
CA VAL A 4 3.97 11.15 9.21
C VAL A 4 2.67 11.73 8.64
N VAL A 5 1.56 11.64 9.37
CA VAL A 5 0.29 12.28 8.96
C VAL A 5 0.38 13.80 9.09
N ARG A 6 0.86 14.27 10.24
CA ARG A 6 1.00 15.70 10.54
C ARG A 6 1.99 16.39 9.60
N LEU A 7 3.16 15.78 9.38
CA LEU A 7 4.21 16.34 8.53
C LEU A 7 3.92 16.12 7.03
N GLY A 8 3.05 15.16 6.70
CA GLY A 8 2.66 14.85 5.33
C GLY A 8 1.41 15.60 4.83
N GLY A 9 0.96 16.64 5.54
CA GLY A 9 -0.12 17.52 5.06
C GLY A 9 -1.56 17.01 5.30
N PHE A 10 -1.76 16.07 6.23
CA PHE A 10 -3.09 15.57 6.66
C PHE A 10 -3.97 14.99 5.53
N GLY A 11 -3.37 14.27 4.58
CA GLY A 11 -4.11 13.46 3.62
C GLY A 11 -5.06 12.47 4.30
N ALA A 12 -6.22 12.24 3.69
CA ALA A 12 -7.20 11.28 4.22
C ALA A 12 -6.58 9.87 4.25
N SER A 13 -6.64 9.19 5.40
CA SER A 13 -6.03 7.87 5.59
C SER A 13 -6.90 6.75 4.98
N VAL A 14 -7.10 6.82 3.67
CA VAL A 14 -7.74 5.80 2.83
C VAL A 14 -6.73 5.31 1.78
N THR A 15 -7.01 4.20 1.11
CA THR A 15 -6.15 3.71 0.02
C THR A 15 -6.04 4.78 -1.07
N PRO A 16 -4.84 5.11 -1.59
CA PRO A 16 -3.53 4.51 -1.30
C PRO A 16 -2.71 5.21 -0.19
N VAL A 17 -3.20 6.33 0.34
CA VAL A 17 -2.50 7.21 1.29
C VAL A 17 -2.25 6.54 2.64
N SER A 18 -3.17 5.70 3.12
CA SER A 18 -2.98 4.96 4.37
C SER A 18 -1.77 4.02 4.30
N GLN A 19 -1.53 3.39 3.14
CA GLN A 19 -0.34 2.57 2.90
C GLN A 19 0.93 3.42 2.87
N PHE A 20 0.90 4.62 2.26
CA PHE A 20 2.06 5.52 2.22
C PHE A 20 2.48 5.95 3.61
N TYR A 21 1.51 6.34 4.45
CA TYR A 21 1.77 6.65 5.85
C TYR A 21 2.39 5.45 6.54
N PHE A 22 1.76 4.28 6.49
CA PHE A 22 2.26 3.08 7.16
C PHE A 22 3.69 2.74 6.74
N GLN A 23 3.96 2.71 5.44
CA GLN A 23 5.28 2.41 4.90
C GLN A 23 6.33 3.44 5.36
N GLN A 24 6.00 4.74 5.36
CA GLN A 24 6.94 5.75 5.87
C GLN A 24 7.18 5.61 7.37
N ALA A 25 6.15 5.35 8.17
CA ALA A 25 6.34 5.17 9.62
C ALA A 25 7.12 3.89 9.93
N TYR A 26 6.89 2.82 9.17
CA TYR A 26 7.67 1.59 9.28
C TYR A 26 9.16 1.86 9.02
N LEU A 27 9.49 2.56 7.92
CA LEU A 27 10.87 2.96 7.63
C LEU A 27 11.47 3.84 8.73
N ASN A 28 10.70 4.78 9.29
CA ASN A 28 11.18 5.62 10.40
C ASN A 28 11.54 4.79 11.65
N VAL A 29 10.92 3.63 11.85
CA VAL A 29 11.21 2.72 12.97
C VAL A 29 12.39 1.79 12.64
N THR A 30 12.43 1.21 11.44
CA THR A 30 13.43 0.19 11.08
C THR A 30 14.75 0.76 10.58
N GLU A 31 14.70 1.82 9.79
CA GLU A 31 15.88 2.46 9.18
C GLU A 31 16.35 3.68 9.96
N GLY A 32 15.56 4.14 10.91
CA GLY A 32 15.78 5.37 11.66
C GLY A 32 14.98 6.54 11.11
N LYS A 33 14.70 7.47 12.02
CA LYS A 33 13.75 8.57 11.81
C LYS A 33 14.14 9.44 10.61
N TRP A 34 13.30 9.47 9.58
CA TRP A 34 13.50 10.27 8.35
C TRP A 34 14.83 10.00 7.63
N LYS A 35 15.47 8.84 7.86
CA LYS A 35 16.69 8.48 7.13
C LYS A 35 16.39 8.14 5.67
N LYS A 36 15.28 7.44 5.44
CA LYS A 36 14.82 7.01 4.12
C LYS A 36 13.37 7.43 3.90
N ILE A 37 13.11 8.12 2.80
CA ILE A 37 11.77 8.45 2.34
C ILE A 37 11.23 7.31 1.47
N ASN A 38 10.03 6.84 1.80
CA ASN A 38 9.27 5.97 0.94
C ASN A 38 8.90 6.75 -0.34
N PRO A 39 9.16 6.21 -1.55
CA PRO A 39 8.93 6.94 -2.79
C PRO A 39 7.49 7.44 -2.98
N GLN A 40 6.50 6.65 -2.58
CA GLN A 40 5.09 7.02 -2.70
C GLN A 40 4.71 8.13 -1.72
N TYR A 41 5.17 8.04 -0.48
CA TYR A 41 5.03 9.13 0.48
C TYR A 41 5.74 10.41 0.00
N GLY A 42 6.94 10.28 -0.55
CA GLY A 42 7.71 11.38 -1.13
C GLY A 42 7.00 12.05 -2.30
N ASN A 43 6.48 11.28 -3.25
CA ASN A 43 5.70 11.79 -4.38
C ASN A 43 4.43 12.52 -3.90
N MET A 44 3.80 12.07 -2.80
CA MET A 44 2.64 12.74 -2.22
C MET A 44 3.02 14.11 -1.65
N VAL A 45 4.06 14.20 -0.82
CA VAL A 45 4.49 15.47 -0.22
C VAL A 45 5.09 16.44 -1.24
N LEU A 46 5.61 15.92 -2.36
CA LEU A 46 6.08 16.69 -3.50
C LEU A 46 4.95 17.13 -4.45
N GLY A 47 3.70 16.71 -4.22
CA GLY A 47 2.54 17.16 -5.00
C GLY A 47 2.26 16.37 -6.30
N TYR A 48 2.98 15.28 -6.56
CA TYR A 48 2.73 14.41 -7.73
C TYR A 48 1.45 13.56 -7.61
N PHE A 49 0.84 13.51 -6.42
CA PHE A 49 -0.50 12.95 -6.20
C PHE A 49 -1.58 14.03 -6.01
N GLY A 50 -1.25 15.28 -6.35
CA GLY A 50 -2.11 16.44 -6.15
C GLY A 50 -1.84 17.15 -4.83
N LYS A 51 -2.73 18.09 -4.50
CA LYS A 51 -2.58 18.97 -3.33
C LYS A 51 -3.08 18.29 -2.05
N THR A 52 -2.26 18.30 -1.01
CA THR A 52 -2.66 17.88 0.33
C THR A 52 -3.54 18.93 1.02
N PRO A 53 -4.42 18.56 1.97
CA PRO A 53 -5.28 19.51 2.69
C PRO A 53 -4.52 20.65 3.37
N VAL A 54 -3.35 20.34 3.92
CA VAL A 54 -2.42 21.32 4.52
C VAL A 54 -1.07 21.18 3.83
N GLU A 55 -0.31 22.29 3.74
CA GLU A 55 1.06 22.23 3.21
C GLU A 55 1.92 21.24 4.02
N PRO A 56 2.61 20.30 3.36
CA PRO A 56 3.53 19.39 4.04
C PRO A 56 4.70 20.16 4.67
N ASP A 57 5.34 19.55 5.66
CA ASP A 57 6.46 20.15 6.36
C ASP A 57 7.64 20.41 5.40
N PRO A 58 8.23 21.63 5.40
CA PRO A 58 9.24 22.03 4.43
C PRO A 58 10.53 21.20 4.53
N GLU A 59 10.89 20.67 5.70
CA GLU A 59 12.07 19.83 5.86
C GLU A 59 11.85 18.45 5.23
N ILE A 60 10.62 17.92 5.35
CA ILE A 60 10.23 16.66 4.70
C ILE A 60 10.18 16.83 3.18
N VAL A 61 9.68 17.96 2.69
CA VAL A 61 9.67 18.28 1.25
C VAL A 61 11.10 18.35 0.69
N LYS A 62 12.02 19.04 1.38
CA LYS A 62 13.44 19.11 0.97
C LYS A 62 14.09 17.72 0.96
N LEU A 63 13.83 16.91 1.99
CA LEU A 63 14.37 15.57 2.09
C LEU A 63 13.84 14.66 0.97
N ALA A 64 12.54 14.69 0.72
CA ALA A 64 11.92 13.93 -0.37
C ALA A 64 12.47 14.38 -1.73
N SER A 65 12.61 15.69 -1.94
CA SER A 65 13.16 16.26 -3.17
C SER A 65 14.59 15.78 -3.43
N LYS A 66 15.43 15.78 -2.40
CA LYS A 66 16.82 15.32 -2.48
C LYS A 66 16.96 13.81 -2.65
N GLN A 67 16.13 12.99 -2.01
CA GLN A 67 16.26 11.53 -2.07
C GLN A 67 15.62 10.93 -3.33
N LEU A 68 14.64 11.62 -3.92
CA LEU A 68 13.94 11.15 -5.13
C LEU A 68 14.40 11.87 -6.39
N ASP A 69 15.33 12.82 -6.28
CA ASP A 69 15.80 13.68 -7.37
C ASP A 69 14.65 14.34 -8.13
N LYS A 70 13.65 14.83 -7.38
CA LYS A 70 12.41 15.43 -7.91
C LYS A 70 12.17 16.80 -7.30
N THR A 71 11.70 17.75 -8.09
CA THR A 71 11.30 19.06 -7.58
C THR A 71 9.87 19.01 -7.02
N PRO A 72 9.52 19.84 -6.02
CA PRO A 72 8.14 20.01 -5.62
C PRO A 72 7.30 20.51 -6.80
N TYR A 73 6.19 19.83 -7.05
CA TYR A 73 5.24 20.10 -8.12
C TYR A 73 3.95 20.66 -7.53
N LYS A 74 3.42 21.74 -8.14
CA LYS A 74 2.21 22.43 -7.65
C LYS A 74 1.05 22.44 -8.66
N ASP A 75 1.33 22.08 -9.91
CA ASP A 75 0.34 22.07 -10.97
C ASP A 75 -0.41 20.74 -11.02
N ASP A 76 -1.29 20.55 -12.02
CA ASP A 76 -2.09 19.33 -12.17
C ASP A 76 -1.21 18.12 -12.59
N PRO A 77 -1.09 17.08 -11.74
CA PRO A 77 -0.28 15.91 -12.05
C PRO A 77 -0.73 15.15 -13.31
N LEU A 78 -2.00 15.29 -13.72
CA LEU A 78 -2.51 14.64 -14.92
C LEU A 78 -1.84 15.16 -16.20
N GLY A 79 -1.34 16.40 -16.19
CA GLY A 79 -0.63 16.99 -17.33
C GLY A 79 0.73 16.35 -17.61
N LEU A 80 1.28 15.58 -16.67
CA LEU A 80 2.57 14.88 -16.82
C LEU A 80 2.42 13.50 -17.46
N LEU A 81 1.21 12.96 -17.56
CA LEU A 81 0.97 11.60 -18.00
C LEU A 81 0.84 11.54 -19.52
N GLU A 82 1.54 10.60 -20.14
CA GLU A 82 1.35 10.29 -21.55
C GLU A 82 0.01 9.55 -21.77
N PRO A 83 -0.64 9.72 -22.93
CA PRO A 83 -1.86 8.98 -23.26
C PRO A 83 -1.64 7.47 -23.14
N GLY A 84 -2.49 6.80 -22.36
CA GLY A 84 -2.39 5.35 -22.12
C GLY A 84 -2.86 4.48 -23.29
N ILE A 85 -3.85 4.95 -24.05
CA ILE A 85 -4.50 4.18 -25.13
C ILE A 85 -3.49 3.69 -26.20
N PRO A 86 -2.61 4.54 -26.76
CA PRO A 86 -1.63 4.09 -27.75
C PRO A 86 -0.70 2.99 -27.24
N LYS A 87 -0.22 3.13 -25.99
CA LYS A 87 0.66 2.11 -25.37
C LYS A 87 -0.06 0.78 -25.19
N SER A 88 -1.31 0.80 -24.76
CA SER A 88 -2.11 -0.42 -24.58
C SER A 88 -2.40 -1.12 -25.92
N ALA A 89 -2.67 -0.35 -26.98
CA ALA A 89 -2.89 -0.91 -28.32
C ALA A 89 -1.64 -1.64 -28.84
N GLU A 90 -0.45 -1.06 -28.69
CA GLU A 90 0.81 -1.71 -29.07
C GLU A 90 1.04 -3.04 -28.33
N ILE A 91 0.71 -3.09 -27.04
CA ILE A 91 0.86 -4.31 -26.23
C ILE A 91 -0.11 -5.40 -26.73
N LEU A 92 -1.35 -5.05 -27.05
CA LEU A 92 -2.33 -6.01 -27.58
C LEU A 92 -1.91 -6.55 -28.95
N GLN A 93 -1.44 -5.67 -29.85
CA GLN A 93 -0.95 -6.05 -31.18
C GLN A 93 0.25 -7.01 -31.08
N LYS A 94 1.23 -6.72 -30.21
CA LYS A 94 2.40 -7.56 -29.98
C LYS A 94 2.05 -8.96 -29.45
N ASN A 95 0.89 -9.12 -28.83
CA ASN A 95 0.44 -10.39 -28.25
C ASN A 95 -0.69 -11.05 -29.05
N ASN A 96 -1.00 -10.54 -30.26
CA ASN A 96 -2.07 -11.05 -31.12
C ASN A 96 -3.45 -11.09 -30.43
N LEU A 97 -3.73 -10.11 -29.57
CA LEU A 97 -5.01 -9.97 -28.86
C LEU A 97 -5.89 -8.92 -29.56
N PRO A 98 -7.23 -9.08 -29.54
CA PRO A 98 -8.14 -8.12 -30.15
C PRO A 98 -8.15 -6.78 -29.40
N GLU A 99 -8.13 -5.69 -30.15
CA GLU A 99 -8.17 -4.30 -29.66
C GLU A 99 -9.61 -3.82 -29.36
N ASN A 100 -10.32 -4.54 -28.48
CA ASN A 100 -11.61 -4.06 -27.98
C ASN A 100 -11.41 -3.11 -26.80
N GLU A 101 -12.46 -2.34 -26.45
CA GLU A 101 -12.42 -1.38 -25.33
C GLU A 101 -12.08 -2.05 -24.00
N GLU A 102 -12.59 -3.26 -23.78
CA GLU A 102 -12.36 -4.04 -22.55
C GLU A 102 -10.88 -4.45 -22.39
N ASN A 103 -10.25 -4.98 -23.44
CA ASN A 103 -8.85 -5.41 -23.40
C ASN A 103 -7.91 -4.21 -23.32
N LEU A 104 -8.24 -3.11 -24.01
CA LEU A 104 -7.51 -1.85 -23.89
C LEU A 104 -7.56 -1.35 -22.44
N PHE A 105 -8.73 -1.36 -21.82
CA PHE A 105 -8.90 -0.96 -20.41
C PHE A 105 -8.16 -1.88 -19.44
N ILE A 106 -8.22 -3.19 -19.65
CA ILE A 106 -7.53 -4.20 -18.82
C ILE A 106 -6.01 -4.01 -18.89
N VAL A 107 -5.44 -3.85 -20.10
CA VAL A 107 -3.99 -3.65 -20.26
C VAL A 107 -3.58 -2.26 -19.76
N ALA A 108 -4.38 -1.22 -19.97
CA ALA A 108 -4.09 0.12 -19.47
C ALA A 108 -4.09 0.21 -17.93
N SER A 109 -5.01 -0.49 -17.27
CA SER A 109 -5.20 -0.37 -15.81
C SER A 109 -4.39 -1.38 -15.01
N CYS A 110 -4.15 -2.57 -15.57
CA CYS A 110 -3.50 -3.69 -14.89
C CYS A 110 -2.12 -4.05 -15.47
N GLU A 111 -1.68 -3.38 -16.54
CA GLU A 111 -0.38 -3.56 -17.19
C GLU A 111 -0.09 -5.05 -17.49
N GLU A 112 1.08 -5.56 -17.08
CA GLU A 112 1.52 -6.94 -17.28
C GLU A 112 0.54 -7.97 -16.72
N LYS A 113 -0.09 -7.69 -15.57
CA LYS A 113 -1.07 -8.60 -14.96
C LYS A 113 -2.35 -8.68 -15.79
N GLY A 114 -2.74 -7.56 -16.40
CA GLY A 114 -3.85 -7.52 -17.35
C GLY A 114 -3.56 -8.37 -18.58
N LEU A 115 -2.33 -8.26 -19.10
CA LEU A 115 -1.88 -9.09 -20.22
C LEU A 115 -1.87 -10.59 -19.86
N ASP A 116 -1.31 -10.96 -18.72
CA ASP A 116 -1.30 -12.35 -18.24
C ASP A 116 -2.71 -12.92 -18.05
N PHE A 117 -3.66 -12.09 -17.62
CA PHE A 117 -5.06 -12.46 -17.53
C PHE A 117 -5.66 -12.76 -18.92
N LEU A 118 -5.42 -11.89 -19.91
CA LEU A 118 -5.89 -12.09 -21.28
C LEU A 118 -5.24 -13.30 -21.97
N LEU A 119 -3.98 -13.60 -21.65
CA LEU A 119 -3.27 -14.77 -22.16
C LEU A 119 -3.61 -16.07 -21.40
N GLY A 120 -4.49 -16.03 -20.40
CA GLY A 120 -4.86 -17.19 -19.59
C GLY A 120 -3.73 -17.72 -18.68
N LYS A 121 -2.68 -16.92 -18.45
CA LYS A 121 -1.54 -17.25 -17.58
C LYS A 121 -1.80 -16.91 -16.10
N GLY A 122 -3.00 -16.45 -15.77
CA GLY A 122 -3.40 -16.13 -14.40
C GLY A 122 -3.24 -17.32 -13.45
N LYS A 123 -2.45 -17.14 -12.38
CA LYS A 123 -2.25 -18.17 -11.35
C LYS A 123 -3.43 -18.17 -10.37
N ASN A 124 -4.13 -19.31 -10.25
CA ASN A 124 -5.14 -19.51 -9.21
C ASN A 124 -4.47 -19.77 -7.85
N LEU A 125 -4.50 -18.79 -6.95
CA LEU A 125 -3.94 -18.88 -5.59
C LEU A 125 -4.90 -19.55 -4.58
N ILE A 126 -5.75 -20.46 -5.03
CA ILE A 126 -6.72 -21.17 -4.17
C ILE A 126 -5.99 -22.29 -3.44
N ARG A 127 -5.73 -22.10 -2.14
CA ARG A 127 -5.38 -23.20 -1.24
C ARG A 127 -6.62 -24.07 -1.03
N LYS A 128 -6.75 -25.16 -1.80
CA LYS A 128 -7.75 -26.20 -1.50
C LYS A 128 -7.37 -26.85 -0.17
N LYS A 129 -8.22 -26.75 0.85
CA LYS A 129 -8.17 -27.66 2.01
C LYS A 129 -8.77 -28.99 1.55
N SER A 130 -7.98 -29.82 0.88
CA SER A 130 -8.40 -31.18 0.58
C SER A 130 -8.37 -32.00 1.88
N GLN A 131 -9.49 -32.64 2.21
CA GLN A 131 -9.50 -33.84 3.04
C GLN A 131 -8.76 -34.94 2.27
N GLU A 132 -7.43 -34.99 2.39
CA GLU A 132 -6.70 -36.19 1.97
C GLU A 132 -6.75 -37.20 3.12
N VAL A 133 -7.37 -38.33 2.79
CA VAL A 133 -7.54 -39.52 3.62
C VAL A 133 -6.17 -39.98 4.14
N LYS A 134 -6.09 -40.20 5.46
CA LYS A 134 -4.97 -40.81 6.17
C LYS A 134 -4.62 -42.20 5.63
N LYS A 135 -3.31 -42.44 5.44
CA LYS A 135 -2.59 -43.71 5.69
C LYS A 135 -1.10 -43.41 5.50
N ASP A 136 -0.15 -43.66 6.39
CA ASP A 136 -0.06 -44.13 7.78
C ASP A 136 1.17 -43.40 8.37
N SER A 137 1.13 -43.03 9.63
CA SER A 137 2.36 -42.69 10.39
C SER A 137 2.88 -43.96 11.07
N PRO A 138 4.16 -43.95 11.50
CA PRO A 138 4.31 -43.69 12.93
C PRO A 138 5.38 -42.64 13.27
N ALA A 139 4.90 -41.70 14.10
CA ALA A 139 5.55 -41.09 15.24
C ALA A 139 6.93 -40.43 15.08
N ALA A 140 6.92 -39.09 15.09
CA ALA A 140 7.99 -38.30 15.69
C ALA A 140 7.41 -37.40 16.79
N ALA A 141 8.16 -37.37 17.89
CA ALA A 141 7.86 -36.88 19.22
C ALA A 141 7.24 -35.46 19.31
N LYS A 142 6.36 -35.32 20.32
CA LYS A 142 5.84 -34.07 20.84
C LYS A 142 6.96 -33.21 21.44
N THR A 143 6.96 -31.92 21.13
CA THR A 143 7.40 -30.87 22.06
C THR A 143 6.41 -29.70 21.98
N THR A 144 5.84 -29.42 23.13
CA THR A 144 4.77 -28.46 23.44
C THR A 144 5.32 -27.03 23.53
N ALA A 145 4.66 -26.08 22.89
CA ALA A 145 4.76 -24.66 23.25
C ALA A 145 3.73 -24.37 24.37
N PRO A 146 4.09 -23.60 25.42
CA PRO A 146 3.16 -23.25 26.49
C PRO A 146 2.19 -22.15 26.07
N ASP A 147 0.90 -22.41 26.31
CA ASP A 147 -0.23 -21.48 26.27
C ASP A 147 -0.11 -20.45 27.40
N VAL A 148 -0.30 -19.16 27.10
CA VAL A 148 -0.61 -18.14 28.11
C VAL A 148 -2.01 -17.60 27.82
N PRO A 149 -2.97 -17.75 28.75
CA PRO A 149 -4.37 -17.42 28.52
C PRO A 149 -4.64 -15.91 28.61
N VAL A 150 -5.44 -15.41 27.68
CA VAL A 150 -6.02 -14.06 27.70
C VAL A 150 -7.05 -13.99 28.83
N THR A 151 -6.77 -13.18 29.85
CA THR A 151 -7.74 -12.84 30.89
C THR A 151 -8.21 -11.40 30.67
N ALA A 152 -9.50 -11.22 30.41
CA ALA A 152 -10.12 -9.91 30.27
C ALA A 152 -10.17 -9.20 31.62
N ALA A 153 -9.66 -7.96 31.67
CA ALA A 153 -9.78 -7.09 32.84
C ALA A 153 -11.12 -6.31 32.80
N PRO A 154 -11.86 -6.20 33.91
CA PRO A 154 -13.07 -5.38 33.97
C PRO A 154 -12.73 -3.88 34.10
N HIS A 155 -13.54 -3.04 33.45
CA HIS A 155 -13.47 -1.57 33.53
C HIS A 155 -13.74 -1.06 34.96
N PRO A 156 -13.04 -0.02 35.44
CA PRO A 156 -13.37 0.63 36.70
C PRO A 156 -14.57 1.58 36.54
N GLU A 157 -15.62 1.35 37.34
CA GLU A 157 -16.78 2.22 37.52
C GLU A 157 -16.37 3.54 38.22
N LEU A 158 -16.82 4.65 37.66
CA LEU A 158 -16.51 6.02 38.09
C LEU A 158 -17.55 6.43 39.15
N VAL A 159 -17.21 6.26 40.44
CA VAL A 159 -18.08 6.66 41.55
C VAL A 159 -17.99 8.18 41.74
N ILE A 160 -19.08 8.88 41.40
CA ILE A 160 -19.28 10.29 41.68
C ILE A 160 -19.78 10.42 43.12
N THR A 161 -18.97 10.97 44.03
CA THR A 161 -19.43 11.43 45.34
C THR A 161 -19.68 12.95 45.30
N PRO A 162 -20.81 13.45 45.82
CA PRO A 162 -21.10 14.88 45.86
C PRO A 162 -20.32 15.57 46.99
N SER A 163 -19.87 16.81 46.72
CA SER A 163 -19.21 17.71 47.68
C SER A 163 -20.16 18.17 48.81
N LEU A 164 -19.53 18.57 49.91
CA LEU A 164 -20.08 19.26 51.09
C LEU A 164 -21.14 20.33 50.77
#